data_AF-A0A445MF58-F1
#
_entry.id   AF-A0A445MF58-F1
#
_cell.length_a   1.000
_cell.length_b   1.000
_cell.length_c   1.000
_cell.angle_alpha   90.00
_cell.angle_beta   90.00
_cell.angle_gamma   90.00
#
_symmetry.space_group_name_H-M   'P 1'
#
loop_
_entity.id
_entity.type
_entity.pdbx_description
1 polymer ?
#
loop_
_entity_poly.entity_id
_entity_poly.type
_entity_poly.pdbx_seq_one_letter_code
_entity_poly.pdbx_strand_id
1 'polypeptide(L)'
;MRDLCRVKARVPNEPYMAREIAELPKLIGDSPLKVSWASLTLQHKVCTGVYRGILSLPLTKEIYTIPSEVLVDNAAKNLVTLKDEIGPIVIIATKAQANEVTAKLDEAQRGEAEALEKVKALEEELQGMRGDLEAAQAKTRETEKFLSVARAL
;
A
#
# COMPACT_ATOMS: atom_id res chain seq x y z
N MET A 1 37.57 -33.96 -24.92
CA MET A 1 38.75 -33.09 -24.73
C MET A 1 38.27 -31.65 -24.82
N ARG A 2 38.55 -30.83 -23.80
CA ARG A 2 38.09 -29.43 -23.74
C ARG A 2 39.22 -28.51 -24.17
N ASP A 3 39.02 -27.78 -25.26
CA ASP A 3 39.83 -26.59 -25.54
C ASP A 3 39.36 -25.47 -24.62
N LEU A 4 40.15 -25.20 -23.57
CA LEU A 4 40.00 -23.99 -22.79
C LEU A 4 40.31 -22.80 -23.69
N CYS A 5 39.41 -21.82 -23.72
CA CYS A 5 39.65 -20.50 -24.32
C CYS A 5 40.93 -19.89 -23.71
N ARG A 6 42.05 -19.94 -24.44
CA ARG A 6 43.26 -19.16 -24.14
C ARG A 6 42.99 -17.69 -24.44
N VAL A 7 42.71 -16.91 -23.41
CA VAL A 7 42.84 -15.45 -23.48
C VAL A 7 44.33 -15.12 -23.37
N LYS A 8 44.87 -14.43 -24.37
CA LYS A 8 46.29 -14.01 -24.38
C LYS A 8 46.53 -12.99 -23.28
N ALA A 9 47.55 -13.20 -22.46
CA ALA A 9 48.14 -12.16 -21.62
C ALA A 9 48.61 -11.02 -22.53
N ARG A 10 48.38 -9.76 -22.12
CA ARG A 10 48.77 -8.59 -22.91
C ARG A 10 50.29 -8.38 -22.96
N VAL A 11 51.07 -9.02 -22.07
CA VAL A 11 52.53 -8.92 -22.01
C VAL A 11 53.15 -10.30 -21.69
N PRO A 12 54.29 -10.70 -22.29
CA PRO A 12 54.97 -11.96 -21.96
C PRO A 12 55.57 -11.90 -20.54
N ASN A 13 55.43 -12.97 -19.75
CA ASN A 13 55.96 -13.18 -18.39
C ASN A 13 55.21 -12.58 -17.19
N GLU A 14 53.97 -12.13 -17.32
CA GLU A 14 53.16 -11.80 -16.14
C GLU A 14 52.47 -13.08 -15.59
N PRO A 15 52.76 -13.53 -14.35
CA PRO A 15 52.03 -14.65 -13.76
C PRO A 15 50.54 -14.28 -13.61
N TYR A 16 49.64 -15.23 -13.85
CA TYR A 16 48.20 -15.04 -13.71
C TYR A 16 47.88 -14.56 -12.29
N MET A 17 47.69 -13.24 -12.13
CA MET A 17 47.35 -12.65 -10.84
C MET A 17 45.92 -13.06 -10.47
N ALA A 18 45.79 -13.98 -9.51
CA ALA A 18 44.59 -14.08 -8.70
C ALA A 18 44.46 -12.74 -7.95
N ARG A 19 43.55 -11.87 -8.42
CA ARG A 19 43.29 -10.59 -7.78
C ARG A 19 42.59 -10.87 -6.44
N GLU A 20 43.39 -10.83 -5.38
CA GLU A 20 42.97 -10.90 -3.98
C GLU A 20 41.88 -9.85 -3.71
N ILE A 21 40.69 -10.30 -3.32
CA ILE A 21 39.60 -9.42 -2.86
C ILE A 21 39.84 -9.16 -1.38
N ALA A 22 40.89 -8.40 -1.07
CA ALA A 22 41.02 -7.78 0.23
C ALA A 22 40.31 -6.41 0.15
N GLU A 23 39.39 -6.19 1.08
CA GLU A 23 38.66 -4.94 1.35
C GLU A 23 37.34 -4.71 0.58
N LEU A 24 36.37 -5.60 0.83
CA LEU A 24 34.97 -5.16 0.90
C LEU A 24 34.76 -4.43 2.24
N PRO A 25 34.24 -3.19 2.25
CA PRO A 25 33.90 -2.51 3.50
C PRO A 25 32.81 -3.31 4.23
N LYS A 26 33.00 -3.54 5.54
CA LYS A 26 32.00 -4.19 6.40
C LYS A 26 30.74 -3.35 6.40
N LEU A 27 29.71 -3.81 5.70
CA LEU A 27 28.40 -3.20 5.69
C LEU A 27 27.70 -3.49 7.03
N ILE A 28 27.63 -2.49 7.90
CA ILE A 28 26.83 -2.50 9.14
C ILE A 28 25.47 -1.87 8.83
N GLY A 29 24.39 -2.59 9.14
CA GLY A 29 23.03 -2.07 9.22
C GLY A 29 22.10 -2.42 8.05
N ASP A 30 20.85 -2.76 8.39
CA ASP A 30 19.73 -3.20 7.54
C ASP A 30 19.20 -2.13 6.56
N SER A 31 20.09 -1.54 5.75
CA SER A 31 19.69 -0.59 4.72
C SER A 31 19.20 -1.34 3.46
N PRO A 32 18.02 -1.00 2.89
CA PRO A 32 17.57 -1.60 1.64
C PRO A 32 18.52 -1.23 0.50
N LEU A 33 19.06 -2.24 -0.18
CA LEU A 33 20.06 -2.08 -1.24
C LEU A 33 19.51 -1.25 -2.40
N LYS A 34 20.02 -0.03 -2.56
CA LYS A 34 19.76 0.81 -3.74
C LYS A 34 20.69 0.36 -4.87
N VAL A 35 20.20 -0.50 -5.76
CA VAL A 35 20.96 -0.94 -6.93
C VAL A 35 21.03 0.21 -7.95
N SER A 36 22.21 0.79 -8.11
CA SER A 36 22.51 1.75 -9.18
C SER A 36 22.76 0.99 -10.49
N TRP A 37 21.85 1.13 -11.45
CA TRP A 37 21.95 0.54 -12.80
C TRP A 37 22.72 1.43 -13.80
N ALA A 38 23.34 2.52 -13.35
CA ALA A 38 23.74 3.64 -14.21
C ALA A 38 24.93 3.39 -15.18
N SER A 39 25.58 2.21 -15.19
CA SER A 39 26.83 2.05 -15.94
C SER A 39 26.96 0.78 -16.80
N LEU A 40 25.86 0.09 -17.11
CA LEU A 40 25.93 -1.10 -17.97
C LEU A 40 25.92 -0.73 -19.46
N THR A 41 27.09 -0.46 -20.02
CA THR A 41 27.27 -0.40 -21.49
C THR A 41 27.27 -1.80 -22.10
N LEU A 42 26.48 -1.95 -23.16
CA LEU A 42 26.07 -3.18 -23.88
C LEU A 42 27.18 -4.15 -24.36
N GLN A 43 28.47 -3.85 -24.16
CA GLN A 43 29.58 -4.54 -24.84
C GLN A 43 30.33 -5.57 -23.98
N HIS A 44 30.03 -5.69 -22.69
CA HIS A 44 30.66 -6.69 -21.80
C HIS A 44 29.61 -7.63 -21.20
N LYS A 45 29.25 -8.68 -21.93
CA LYS A 45 28.55 -9.85 -21.36
C LYS A 45 29.54 -10.72 -20.59
N VAL A 46 29.87 -10.33 -19.37
CA VAL A 46 30.30 -11.27 -18.33
C VAL A 46 29.56 -10.90 -17.06
N CYS A 47 28.60 -11.74 -16.69
CA CYS A 47 27.85 -11.57 -15.45
C CYS A 47 28.76 -11.95 -14.27
N THR A 48 29.53 -11.00 -13.74
CA THR A 48 30.18 -11.16 -12.44
C THR A 48 29.34 -10.45 -11.39
N GLY A 49 28.24 -11.09 -10.97
CA GLY A 49 27.31 -10.45 -10.05
C GLY A 49 26.15 -11.32 -9.60
N VAL A 50 26.38 -12.60 -9.30
CA VAL A 50 25.43 -13.38 -8.48
C VAL A 50 26.06 -13.58 -7.12
N TYR A 51 25.86 -12.61 -6.24
CA TYR A 51 25.99 -12.87 -4.81
C TYR A 51 24.73 -12.42 -4.10
N ARG A 52 24.16 -13.37 -3.36
CA ARG A 52 23.20 -13.20 -2.26
C ARG A 52 21.69 -13.19 -2.57
N GLY A 53 21.25 -13.99 -3.53
CA GLY A 53 19.94 -14.63 -3.46
C GLY A 53 20.16 -16.12 -3.22
N ILE A 54 19.64 -16.69 -2.13
CA ILE A 54 19.60 -18.14 -1.96
C ILE A 54 18.75 -18.68 -3.11
N LEU A 55 19.37 -19.04 -4.23
CA LEU A 55 18.77 -20.03 -5.12
C LEU A 55 18.68 -21.29 -4.25
N SER A 56 17.46 -21.70 -3.93
CA SER A 56 17.24 -22.94 -3.19
C SER A 56 18.06 -24.04 -3.88
N LEU A 57 18.78 -24.82 -3.07
CA LEU A 57 19.70 -25.86 -3.54
C LEU A 57 19.15 -26.81 -4.64
N PRO A 58 17.82 -27.03 -4.79
CA PRO A 58 17.27 -27.77 -5.93
C PRO A 58 17.40 -27.02 -7.28
N LEU A 59 17.17 -25.70 -7.30
CA LEU A 59 17.18 -24.87 -8.52
C LEU A 59 18.58 -24.73 -9.11
N THR A 60 19.63 -24.74 -8.28
CA THR A 60 21.03 -24.68 -8.77
C THR A 60 21.48 -25.96 -9.47
N LYS A 61 20.88 -27.12 -9.19
CA LYS A 61 21.15 -28.34 -9.97
C LYS A 61 20.38 -28.33 -11.28
N GLU A 62 19.10 -27.97 -11.24
CA GLU A 62 18.25 -27.92 -12.43
C GLU A 62 18.77 -26.95 -13.51
N ILE A 63 19.27 -25.77 -13.12
CA ILE A 63 19.78 -24.78 -14.09
C ILE A 63 20.99 -25.31 -14.89
N TYR A 64 21.76 -26.25 -14.34
CA TYR A 64 22.95 -26.80 -15.01
C TYR A 64 22.71 -28.13 -15.75
N THR A 65 21.59 -28.81 -15.50
CA THR A 65 21.25 -30.09 -16.15
C THR A 65 20.04 -30.01 -17.07
N ILE A 66 19.15 -29.03 -16.89
CA ILE A 66 17.93 -28.88 -17.65
C ILE A 66 18.14 -27.85 -18.76
N PRO A 67 17.85 -28.19 -20.04
CA PRO A 67 17.88 -27.23 -21.14
C PRO A 67 16.98 -26.01 -20.88
N SER A 68 17.39 -24.85 -21.37
CA SER A 68 16.68 -23.59 -21.17
C SER A 68 15.21 -23.63 -21.59
N GLU A 69 14.87 -24.39 -22.63
CA GLU A 69 13.50 -24.57 -23.12
C GLU A 69 12.59 -25.19 -22.07
N VAL A 70 13.10 -26.18 -21.31
CA VAL A 70 12.35 -26.88 -20.27
C VAL A 70 12.18 -26.01 -19.02
N LEU A 71 13.15 -25.15 -18.72
CA LEU A 71 13.02 -24.17 -17.63
C LEU A 71 11.96 -23.11 -17.94
N VAL A 72 11.89 -22.62 -19.18
CA VAL A 72 10.86 -21.67 -19.61
C VAL A 72 9.48 -22.33 -19.62
N ASP A 73 9.36 -23.57 -20.09
CA ASP A 73 8.11 -24.33 -20.05
C ASP A 73 7.62 -24.59 -18.61
N ASN A 74 8.53 -24.95 -17.70
CA ASN A 74 8.19 -25.14 -16.28
C ASN A 74 7.79 -23.82 -15.60
N ALA A 75 8.49 -22.72 -15.90
CA ALA A 75 8.13 -21.40 -15.40
C ALA A 75 6.74 -20.95 -15.91
N ALA A 76 6.44 -21.19 -17.19
CA ALA A 76 5.14 -20.87 -17.78
C ALA A 76 4.01 -21.69 -17.11
N LYS A 77 4.22 -22.99 -16.90
CA LYS A 77 3.26 -23.87 -16.21
C LYS A 77 3.00 -23.42 -14.78
N ASN A 78 4.05 -23.09 -14.02
CA ASN A 78 3.92 -22.61 -12.65
C ASN A 78 3.23 -21.25 -12.54
N LEU A 79 3.41 -20.36 -13.53
CA LEU A 79 2.69 -19.08 -13.56
C LEU A 79 1.19 -19.27 -13.81
N VAL A 80 0.83 -20.23 -14.67
CA VAL A 80 -0.58 -20.58 -14.94
C VAL A 80 -1.22 -21.17 -13.69
N THR A 81 -0.57 -22.14 -13.02
CA THR A 81 -1.12 -22.74 -11.79
C THR A 81 -1.26 -21.72 -10.67
N LEU A 82 -0.28 -20.82 -10.52
CA LEU A 82 -0.33 -19.75 -9.52
C LEU A 82 -1.51 -18.81 -9.75
N LYS A 83 -1.84 -18.49 -11.01
CA LYS A 83 -2.99 -17.63 -11.34
C LYS A 83 -4.32 -18.30 -10.98
N ASP A 84 -4.43 -19.60 -11.22
CA ASP A 84 -5.63 -20.37 -10.93
C ASP A 84 -5.84 -20.57 -9.42
N GLU A 85 -4.76 -20.59 -8.62
CA GLU A 85 -4.83 -20.69 -7.16
C GLU A 85 -4.99 -19.33 -6.45
N ILE A 86 -4.26 -18.30 -6.87
CA ILE A 86 -4.30 -16.97 -6.24
C ILE A 86 -5.58 -16.21 -6.60
N GLY A 87 -6.08 -16.35 -7.83
CA GLY A 87 -7.28 -15.66 -8.30
C GLY A 87 -8.48 -15.83 -7.36
N PRO A 88 -8.90 -17.07 -7.04
CA PRO A 88 -9.98 -17.34 -6.09
C PRO A 88 -9.76 -16.74 -4.70
N ILE A 89 -8.53 -16.80 -4.16
CA ILE A 89 -8.21 -16.26 -2.83
C ILE A 89 -8.38 -14.75 -2.80
N VAL A 90 -7.89 -14.04 -3.83
CA VAL A 90 -8.05 -12.59 -3.96
C VAL A 90 -9.51 -12.21 -4.14
N ILE A 91 -10.29 -12.98 -4.91
CA ILE A 91 -11.73 -12.75 -5.08
C ILE A 91 -12.50 -12.95 -3.77
N ILE A 92 -12.17 -13.98 -2.98
CA ILE A 92 -12.82 -14.22 -1.68
C ILE A 92 -12.49 -13.09 -0.70
N ALA A 93 -11.23 -12.68 -0.62
CA ALA A 93 -10.80 -11.60 0.26
C ALA A 93 -11.46 -10.25 -0.10
N THR A 94 -11.48 -9.91 -1.40
CA THR A 94 -12.12 -8.68 -1.88
C THR A 94 -13.63 -8.71 -1.69
N LYS A 95 -14.29 -9.87 -1.87
CA LYS A 95 -15.73 -10.04 -1.59
C LYS A 95 -16.05 -9.89 -0.10
N ALA A 96 -15.24 -10.45 0.79
CA ALA A 96 -15.42 -10.29 2.23
C ALA A 96 -15.32 -8.82 2.65
N GLN A 97 -14.33 -8.10 2.13
CA GLN A 97 -14.19 -6.66 2.36
C GLN A 97 -15.37 -5.86 1.81
N ALA A 98 -15.85 -6.18 0.60
CA ALA A 98 -17.02 -5.52 0.01
C ALA A 98 -18.29 -5.72 0.86
N ASN A 99 -18.49 -6.92 1.41
CA ASN A 99 -19.61 -7.21 2.30
C ASN A 99 -19.50 -6.45 3.62
N GLU A 100 -18.31 -6.37 4.21
CA GLU A 100 -18.08 -5.60 5.45
C GLU A 100 -18.34 -4.11 5.24
N VAL A 101 -17.86 -3.54 4.13
CA VAL A 101 -18.10 -2.13 3.77
C VAL A 101 -19.59 -1.87 3.57
N THR A 102 -20.30 -2.77 2.88
CA THR A 102 -21.76 -2.66 2.70
C THR A 102 -22.49 -2.67 4.05
N ALA A 103 -22.15 -3.58 4.96
CA ALA A 103 -22.77 -3.64 6.28
C ALA A 103 -22.53 -2.38 7.11
N LYS A 104 -21.32 -1.83 7.08
CA LYS A 104 -20.98 -0.56 7.74
C LYS A 104 -21.73 0.63 7.14
N LEU A 105 -21.93 0.63 5.82
CA LEU A 105 -22.71 1.67 5.13
C LEU A 105 -24.18 1.63 5.58
N ASP A 106 -24.79 0.45 5.64
CA ASP A 106 -26.18 0.28 6.08
C ASP A 106 -26.36 0.73 7.55
N GLU A 107 -25.40 0.41 8.42
CA GLU A 107 -25.40 0.88 9.80
C GLU A 107 -25.27 2.41 9.90
N ALA A 108 -24.35 3.00 9.12
CA ALA A 108 -24.19 4.45 9.08
C ALA A 108 -25.46 5.16 8.59
N GLN A 109 -26.11 4.64 7.54
CA GLN A 109 -27.36 5.20 7.00
C GLN A 109 -28.50 5.12 8.02
N ARG A 110 -28.60 4.01 8.77
CA ARG A 110 -29.58 3.89 9.85
C ARG A 110 -29.31 4.92 10.96
N GLY A 111 -28.05 5.08 11.35
CA GLY A 111 -27.66 6.08 12.36
C GLY A 111 -27.94 7.52 11.90
N GLU A 112 -27.71 7.82 10.63
CA GLU A 112 -28.02 9.12 10.02
C GLU A 112 -29.53 9.41 10.06
N ALA A 113 -30.37 8.43 9.71
CA ALA A 113 -31.82 8.57 9.77
C ALA A 113 -32.32 8.84 11.19
N GLU A 114 -31.79 8.12 12.19
CA GLU A 114 -32.14 8.35 13.60
C GLU A 114 -31.71 9.75 14.07
N ALA A 115 -30.49 10.19 13.69
CA ALA A 115 -30.01 11.52 14.02
C ALA A 115 -30.86 12.61 13.36
N LEU A 116 -31.28 12.41 12.11
CA LEU A 116 -32.15 13.34 11.40
C LEU A 116 -33.51 13.52 12.11
N GLU A 117 -34.12 12.43 12.57
CA GLU A 117 -35.37 12.50 13.34
C GLU A 117 -35.18 13.24 14.68
N LYS A 118 -34.06 13.03 15.38
CA LYS A 118 -33.74 13.80 16.60
C LYS A 118 -33.56 15.29 16.31
N VAL A 119 -32.93 15.64 15.19
CA VAL A 119 -32.76 17.04 14.78
C VAL A 119 -34.11 17.70 14.52
N LYS A 120 -35.04 17.02 13.83
CA LYS A 120 -36.39 17.53 13.61
C LYS A 120 -37.14 17.77 14.93
N ALA A 121 -37.08 16.80 15.85
CA ALA A 121 -37.73 16.96 17.16
C ALA A 121 -37.19 18.16 17.94
N LEU A 122 -35.87 18.37 17.93
CA LEU A 122 -35.24 19.54 18.57
C LEU A 122 -35.60 20.85 17.85
N GLU A 123 -35.77 20.84 16.54
CA GLU A 123 -36.20 22.00 15.77
C GLU A 123 -37.63 22.42 16.14
N GLU A 124 -38.54 21.45 16.28
CA GLU A 124 -39.92 21.70 16.75
C GLU A 124 -39.93 22.28 18.17
N GLU A 125 -39.10 21.75 19.08
CA GLU A 125 -38.96 22.27 20.44
C GLU A 125 -38.44 23.72 20.44
N LEU A 126 -37.41 24.03 19.64
CA LEU A 126 -36.88 25.38 19.49
C LEU A 126 -37.90 26.36 18.92
N GLN A 127 -38.75 25.92 17.98
CA GLN A 127 -39.84 26.74 17.46
C GLN A 127 -40.88 27.04 18.55
N GLY A 128 -41.23 26.05 19.38
CA GLY A 128 -42.10 26.22 20.54
C GLY A 128 -41.55 27.26 21.52
N MET A 129 -40.30 27.08 21.95
CA MET A 129 -39.62 28.01 22.87
C MET A 129 -39.51 29.43 22.32
N ARG A 130 -39.31 29.57 21.00
CA ARG A 130 -39.30 30.88 20.33
C ARG A 130 -40.66 31.56 20.44
N GLY A 131 -41.75 30.83 20.22
CA GLY A 131 -43.10 31.36 20.39
C GLY A 131 -43.37 31.85 21.81
N ASP A 132 -42.96 31.08 22.81
CA ASP A 132 -43.10 31.45 24.22
C ASP A 132 -42.29 32.71 24.57
N LEU A 133 -41.06 32.82 24.03
CA LEU A 133 -40.23 34.01 24.22
C LEU A 133 -40.86 35.25 23.59
N GLU A 134 -41.41 35.13 22.38
CA GLU A 134 -42.11 36.24 21.71
C GLU A 134 -43.35 36.70 22.50
N ALA A 135 -44.13 35.76 23.02
CA ALA A 135 -45.28 36.05 23.88
C ALA A 135 -44.86 36.74 25.19
N ALA A 136 -43.79 36.25 25.84
CA ALA A 136 -43.24 36.87 27.04
C ALA A 136 -42.75 38.30 26.77
N GLN A 137 -42.02 38.51 25.67
CA GLN A 137 -41.57 39.85 25.26
C GLN A 137 -42.73 40.80 24.97
N ALA A 138 -43.78 40.33 24.30
CA ALA A 138 -44.98 41.15 24.04
C ALA A 138 -45.64 41.60 25.35
N LYS A 139 -45.76 40.70 26.32
CA LYS A 139 -46.30 41.00 27.65
C LYS A 139 -45.42 42.01 28.40
N THR A 140 -44.10 41.85 28.38
CA THR A 140 -43.16 42.82 28.99
C THR A 140 -43.35 44.21 28.37
N ARG A 141 -43.41 44.32 27.04
CA ARG A 141 -43.65 45.60 26.35
C ARG A 141 -44.99 46.24 26.74
N GLU A 142 -46.03 45.45 26.95
CA GLU A 142 -47.33 45.95 27.40
C GLU A 142 -47.24 46.51 28.83
N THR A 143 -46.60 45.76 29.75
CA THR A 143 -46.40 46.23 31.12
C THR A 143 -45.56 47.51 31.20
N GLU A 144 -44.54 47.65 30.36
CA GLU A 144 -43.73 48.88 30.27
C GLU A 144 -44.55 50.09 29.79
N LYS A 145 -45.48 49.89 28.84
CA LYS A 145 -46.40 50.95 28.40
C LYS A 145 -47.30 51.41 29.55
N PHE A 146 -47.88 50.46 30.29
CA PHE A 146 -48.72 50.80 31.45
C PHE A 146 -47.93 51.57 32.51
N LEU A 147 -46.71 51.13 32.83
CA LEU A 147 -45.84 51.83 33.78
C LEU A 147 -45.46 53.24 33.31
N SER A 148 -45.27 53.43 32.00
CA SER A 148 -44.96 54.74 31.43
C SER A 148 -46.13 55.72 31.56
N VAL A 149 -47.37 55.26 31.34
CA VAL A 149 -48.59 56.06 31.52
C VAL A 149 -48.81 56.43 32.98
N ALA A 150 -48.67 55.46 33.90
CA ALA A 150 -48.83 55.70 35.34
C ALA A 150 -47.83 56.72 35.90
N ARG A 151 -46.63 56.80 35.31
CA ARG A 151 -45.58 57.75 35.72
C ARG A 151 -45.79 59.18 35.19
N ALA A 152 -46.72 59.36 34.25
CA ALA A 152 -47.04 60.65 33.63
C ALA A 152 -48.29 61.35 34.21
N LEU A 153 -49.01 60.66 35.11
CA LEU A 153 -50.12 61.21 35.91
C LEU A 153 -49.61 61.72 37.26
#